data_AF-A0A8J7YS20-F1
#
_entry.id   AF-A0A8J7YS20-F1
#
_cell.length_a   1.000
_cell.length_b   1.000
_cell.length_c   1.000
_cell.angle_alpha   90.00
_cell.angle_beta   90.00
_cell.angle_gamma   90.00
#
_symmetry.space_group_name_H-M   'P 1'
#
loop_
_entity.id
_entity.type
_entity.pdbx_description
1 polymer ?
#
loop_
_entity_poly.entity_id
_entity_poly.type
_entity_poly.pdbx_seq_one_letter_code
_entity_poly.pdbx_strand_id
1 'polypeptide(L)'
;MQGMAPYAQSALRLKEYDQLPPHITREQYLNLLNAVERKYSSAGQWAKKARYYRDRDKLLLRLMWETGGRIGDILNISPADFDFDRKVL
;
A
#
# COMPACT_ATOMS: atom_id res chain seq x y z
N MET A 1 46.10 27.40 -13.37
CA MET A 1 45.31 26.23 -13.82
C MET A 1 44.47 25.78 -12.63
N GLN A 2 43.21 26.22 -12.57
CA GLN A 2 42.26 25.84 -11.51
C GLN A 2 41.74 24.43 -11.80
N GLY A 3 41.89 23.53 -10.82
CA GLY A 3 41.44 22.15 -10.92
C GLY A 3 39.94 22.06 -11.18
N MET A 4 39.58 21.36 -12.25
CA MET A 4 38.22 20.88 -12.45
C MET A 4 37.86 19.99 -11.26
N ALA A 5 36.89 20.41 -10.46
CA ALA A 5 36.25 19.52 -9.51
C ALA A 5 35.67 18.33 -10.29
N PRO A 6 36.01 17.08 -9.95
CA PRO A 6 35.39 15.94 -10.59
C PRO A 6 33.92 15.99 -10.19
N TYR A 7 33.04 16.28 -11.17
CA TYR A 7 31.61 16.04 -11.01
C TYR A 7 31.46 14.56 -10.69
N ALA A 8 31.33 14.26 -9.40
CA ALA A 8 31.14 12.91 -8.92
C ALA A 8 29.96 12.33 -9.69
N GLN A 9 30.21 11.19 -10.35
CA GLN A 9 29.21 10.28 -10.93
C GLN A 9 28.26 9.70 -9.86
N SER A 10 27.84 10.49 -8.88
CA SER A 10 27.01 10.08 -7.76
C SER A 10 25.53 10.44 -7.95
N ALA A 11 25.12 10.94 -9.13
CA ALA A 11 23.80 11.54 -9.26
C ALA A 11 22.63 10.53 -9.31
N LEU A 12 22.82 9.30 -9.79
CA LEU A 12 21.75 8.28 -9.84
C LEU A 12 22.36 6.87 -9.86
N ARG A 13 22.88 6.38 -8.72
CA ARG A 13 23.09 4.93 -8.58
C ARG A 13 21.73 4.31 -8.33
N LEU A 14 21.21 3.60 -9.32
CA LEU A 14 20.11 2.66 -9.09
C LEU A 14 20.57 1.73 -7.97
N LYS A 15 19.84 1.73 -6.85
CA LYS A 15 20.11 0.80 -5.76
C LYS A 15 19.98 -0.61 -6.30
N GLU A 16 20.94 -1.45 -5.96
CA GLU A 16 20.79 -2.88 -6.22
C GLU A 16 19.59 -3.42 -5.43
N TYR A 17 18.99 -4.49 -5.92
CA TYR A 17 17.71 -4.99 -5.37
C TYR A 17 17.81 -5.36 -3.89
N ASP A 18 18.97 -5.84 -3.45
CA ASP A 18 19.33 -6.16 -2.07
C ASP A 18 19.46 -4.91 -1.16
N GLN A 19 19.62 -3.73 -1.74
CA GLN A 19 19.68 -2.44 -1.04
C GLN A 19 18.32 -1.75 -0.93
N LEU A 20 17.27 -2.34 -1.51
CA LEU A 20 15.91 -1.85 -1.33
C LEU A 20 15.43 -2.14 0.10
N PRO A 21 14.63 -1.23 0.70
CA PRO A 21 13.93 -1.55 1.93
C PRO A 21 13.12 -2.85 1.77
N PRO A 22 12.87 -3.59 2.86
CA PRO A 22 11.96 -4.73 2.83
C PRO A 22 10.63 -4.32 2.21
N HIS A 23 10.23 -5.05 1.17
CA HIS A 23 9.02 -4.78 0.41
C HIS A 23 8.37 -6.10 0.03
N ILE A 24 7.11 -6.00 -0.39
CA ILE A 24 6.34 -7.16 -0.84
C ILE A 24 6.13 -7.10 -2.36
N THR A 25 6.13 -8.26 -2.98
CA THR A 25 5.77 -8.41 -4.40
C THR A 25 4.26 -8.28 -4.56
N ARG A 26 3.82 -8.04 -5.81
CA ARG A 26 2.39 -8.05 -6.16
C ARG A 26 1.71 -9.37 -5.78
N GLU A 27 2.39 -10.49 -5.93
CA GLU A 27 1.85 -11.80 -5.55
C GLU A 27 1.64 -11.89 -4.03
N GLN A 28 2.62 -11.44 -3.24
CA GLN A 28 2.51 -11.40 -1.78
C GLN A 28 1.36 -10.48 -1.33
N TYR A 29 1.15 -9.36 -2.01
CA TYR A 29 -0.02 -8.49 -1.78
C TYR A 29 -1.35 -9.20 -2.06
N LEU A 30 -1.48 -9.90 -3.19
CA LEU A 30 -2.69 -10.67 -3.51
C LEU A 30 -2.93 -11.79 -2.48
N ASN A 31 -1.86 -12.45 -2.04
CA ASN A 31 -1.93 -13.46 -0.98
C ASN A 31 -2.41 -12.88 0.35
N LEU A 32 -2.02 -11.64 0.67
CA LEU A 32 -2.50 -10.93 1.86
C LEU A 32 -4.01 -10.65 1.78
N LEU A 33 -4.51 -10.19 0.62
CA LEU A 33 -5.95 -10.00 0.42
C LEU A 33 -6.74 -11.32 0.57
N ASN A 34 -6.20 -12.41 0.03
CA ASN A 34 -6.80 -13.74 0.14
C ASN A 34 -6.75 -14.28 1.58
N ALA A 35 -5.73 -13.92 2.36
CA ALA A 35 -5.65 -14.26 3.78
C ALA A 35 -6.75 -13.55 4.59
N VAL A 36 -7.04 -12.28 4.28
CA VAL A 36 -8.16 -11.55 4.89
C VAL A 36 -9.50 -12.23 4.55
N GLU A 37 -9.72 -12.61 3.29
CA GLU A 37 -10.95 -13.31 2.90
C GLU A 37 -11.15 -14.61 3.70
N ARG A 38 -10.10 -15.44 3.78
CA ARG A 38 -10.12 -16.72 4.52
C ARG A 38 -10.31 -16.54 6.02
N LYS A 39 -9.77 -15.46 6.61
CA LYS A 39 -9.94 -15.16 8.04
C LYS A 39 -11.40 -14.95 8.41
N TYR A 40 -12.21 -14.39 7.52
CA TYR A 40 -13.60 -14.01 7.79
C TYR A 40 -14.64 -14.91 7.12
N SER A 41 -14.23 -15.96 6.40
CA SER A 41 -15.16 -16.86 5.68
C SER A 41 -16.05 -17.70 6.61
N SER A 42 -15.60 -17.99 7.83
CA SER A 42 -16.20 -19.00 8.72
C SER A 42 -17.18 -18.42 9.75
N ALA A 43 -17.88 -17.34 9.41
CA ALA A 43 -18.44 -16.45 10.42
C ALA A 43 -19.80 -16.87 11.04
N GLY A 44 -20.47 -17.90 10.52
CA GLY A 44 -21.73 -18.41 11.09
C GLY A 44 -22.73 -17.31 11.49
N GLN A 45 -23.15 -17.30 12.76
CA GLN A 45 -24.06 -16.29 13.35
C GLN A 45 -23.51 -14.84 13.32
N TRP A 46 -22.21 -14.64 13.16
CA TRP A 46 -21.54 -13.34 13.10
C TRP A 46 -21.24 -12.88 11.67
N ALA A 47 -21.86 -13.50 10.66
CA ALA A 47 -21.59 -13.24 9.24
C ALA A 47 -21.63 -11.77 8.83
N LYS A 48 -22.59 -10.97 9.34
CA LYS A 48 -22.66 -9.53 9.05
C LYS A 48 -21.45 -8.77 9.58
N LYS A 49 -21.07 -9.01 10.84
CA LYS A 49 -19.94 -8.34 11.50
C LYS A 49 -18.61 -8.76 10.87
N ALA A 50 -18.47 -10.04 10.54
CA ALA A 50 -17.30 -10.55 9.83
C ALA A 50 -17.17 -9.94 8.43
N ARG A 51 -18.27 -9.78 7.69
CA ARG A 51 -18.28 -9.10 6.39
C ARG A 51 -17.78 -7.66 6.52
N TYR A 52 -18.27 -6.92 7.50
CA TYR A 52 -17.83 -5.55 7.76
C TYR A 52 -16.30 -5.48 7.99
N TYR A 53 -15.75 -6.30 8.89
CA TYR A 53 -14.31 -6.28 9.16
C TYR A 53 -13.47 -6.74 7.97
N ARG A 54 -13.94 -7.74 7.24
CA ARG A 54 -13.29 -8.18 6.01
C ARG A 54 -13.19 -7.06 4.99
N ASP A 55 -14.31 -6.38 4.72
CA ASP A 55 -14.36 -5.34 3.69
C ASP A 55 -13.55 -4.11 4.13
N ARG A 56 -13.60 -3.75 5.42
CA ARG A 56 -12.75 -2.71 6.03
C ARG A 56 -11.26 -3.03 5.88
N ASP A 57 -10.84 -4.22 6.26
CA ASP A 57 -9.42 -4.60 6.25
C ASP A 57 -8.89 -4.70 4.81
N LYS A 58 -9.69 -5.22 3.87
CA LYS A 58 -9.34 -5.22 2.44
C LYS A 58 -9.24 -3.81 1.86
N LEU A 59 -10.14 -2.90 2.26
CA LEU A 59 -10.08 -1.50 1.82
C LEU A 59 -8.81 -0.82 2.31
N LEU A 60 -8.45 -1.00 3.59
CA LEU A 60 -7.20 -0.48 4.16
C LEU A 60 -5.98 -0.95 3.35
N LEU A 61 -5.87 -2.26 3.09
CA LEU A 61 -4.76 -2.82 2.32
C LEU A 61 -4.72 -2.31 0.87
N ARG A 62 -5.88 -2.09 0.25
CA ARG A 62 -5.97 -1.50 -1.08
C ARG A 62 -5.50 -0.05 -1.08
N LEU A 63 -5.96 0.76 -0.13
CA LEU A 63 -5.51 2.15 -0.01
C LEU A 63 -3.99 2.22 0.18
N MET A 64 -3.42 1.38 1.05
CA MET A 64 -1.96 1.30 1.25
C MET A 64 -1.21 0.93 -0.02
N TRP A 65 -1.70 -0.07 -0.77
CA TRP A 65 -1.06 -0.55 -1.99
C TRP A 65 -1.15 0.45 -3.14
N GLU A 66 -2.34 0.99 -3.42
CA GLU A 66 -2.57 1.86 -4.57
C GLU A 66 -1.96 3.25 -4.39
N THR A 67 -1.92 3.77 -3.16
CA THR A 67 -1.42 5.13 -2.89
C THR A 67 0.03 5.19 -2.42
N GLY A 68 0.57 4.09 -1.90
CA GLY A 68 1.83 4.12 -1.15
C GLY A 68 1.79 5.00 0.12
N GLY A 69 0.59 5.36 0.58
CA GLY A 69 0.38 6.24 1.73
C GLY A 69 0.87 5.62 3.03
N ARG A 70 1.26 6.46 4.00
CA ARG A 70 1.64 5.98 5.32
C ARG A 70 0.40 5.50 6.06
N ILE A 71 0.57 4.50 6.93
CA ILE A 71 -0.54 3.95 7.71
C ILE A 71 -1.26 5.03 8.53
N GLY A 72 -0.51 5.98 9.11
CA GLY A 72 -1.10 7.08 9.87
C GLY A 72 -1.99 7.99 9.02
N ASP A 73 -1.57 8.27 7.78
CA ASP A 73 -2.35 9.10 6.85
C ASP A 73 -3.64 8.38 6.47
N ILE A 74 -3.54 7.09 6.12
CA ILE A 74 -4.69 6.28 5.67
C ILE A 74 -5.72 6.08 6.77
N LEU A 75 -5.29 5.91 8.03
CA LEU A 75 -6.20 5.78 9.17
C LEU A 75 -6.96 7.08 9.50
N ASN A 76 -6.46 8.23 9.03
CA ASN A 76 -7.09 9.53 9.24
C ASN A 76 -7.96 9.98 8.05
N ILE A 77 -8.08 9.16 7.00
CA ILE A 77 -8.94 9.48 5.85
C ILE A 77 -10.41 9.54 6.30
N SER A 78 -11.07 10.61 5.88
CA SER A 78 -12.51 10.84 6.02
C SER A 78 -13.22 10.72 4.67
N PRO A 79 -14.55 10.54 4.65
CA PRO A 79 -15.32 10.55 3.40
C PRO A 79 -15.19 11.86 2.61
N ALA A 80 -14.88 12.98 3.27
CA ALA A 80 -14.72 14.28 2.62
C ALA A 80 -13.42 14.39 1.80
N ASP A 81 -12.47 13.49 2.03
CA ASP A 81 -11.19 13.46 1.31
C ASP A 81 -11.31 12.75 -0.07
N PHE A 82 -12.46 12.13 -0.36
CA PHE A 82 -12.71 11.47 -1.63
C PHE A 82 -13.48 12.40 -2.58
N ASP A 83 -12.84 12.76 -3.68
CA ASP A 83 -13.52 13.38 -4.83
C ASP A 83 -14.12 12.26 -5.70
N PHE A 84 -15.44 12.08 -5.61
CA PHE A 84 -16.19 11.11 -6.42
C PHE A 84 -16.70 11.71 -7.75
N ASP A 85 -16.61 13.02 -7.92
CA ASP A 85 -17.09 13.72 -9.12
C ASP A 85 -16.08 13.58 -10.26
N ARG A 86 -14.79 13.58 -9.92
CA ARG A 86 -13.70 13.25 -10.84
C ARG A 86 -13.51 11.73 -10.90
N LYS A 87 -14.35 11.05 -11.67
CA LYS A 87 -14.17 9.62 -12.03
C LYS A 87 -12.94 9.38 -12.93
N VAL A 88 -11.77 9.86 -12.54
CA VAL A 88 -10.54 9.74 -13.30
C VAL A 88 -9.60 8.84 -12.52
N LEU A 89 -9.26 7.69 -13.12
CA LEU A 89 -8.14 6.83 -12.71
C LEU A 89 -6.81 7.47 -13.18
#